data_AF-A0A9P5BUV0-F1
#
_entry.id   AF-A0A9P5BUV0-F1
#
_cell.length_a   1.000
_cell.length_b   1.000
_cell.length_c   1.000
_cell.angle_alpha   90.00
_cell.angle_beta   90.00
_cell.angle_gamma   90.00
#
_symmetry.space_group_name_H-M   'P 1'
#
loop_
_entity.id
_entity.type
_entity.pdbx_description
1 polymer ?
#
loop_
_entity_poly.entity_id
_entity_poly.type
_entity_poly.pdbx_seq_one_letter_code
_entity_poly.pdbx_strand_id
1 'polypeptide(L)'
;MSVHSPLSLVLEAFMLSLSQIIFKSNNPYEASSWSNATHFEFVGYDTEPFWDKDGRTYINGAHAWKIGPWLQQAEANLDTGEVGEWRTIWNGTGGMAPEGPHIYLKDGLYYLLAAEGNGSKFMRGTGVDHMVTIARSENVGGPYESNPANPILTNANTTSYFQTVGHADLFHDDSGNWWGVALSTRSGPEWVYYPMGRETVLTAVTWREGEWPQMSGIQGKMSGWPMPPANLDVEGPG
;
A
#
# COMPACT_ATOMS: atom_id res chain seq x y z
N MET A 1 6.75 3.64 18.95
CA MET A 1 5.85 4.73 19.40
C MET A 1 6.25 5.96 18.62
N SER A 2 5.60 6.19 17.47
CA SER A 2 5.91 7.33 16.59
C SER A 2 5.46 8.61 17.29
N VAL A 3 6.37 9.58 17.34
CA VAL A 3 6.16 10.87 17.98
C VAL A 3 5.01 11.55 17.24
N HIS A 4 3.88 11.75 17.93
CA HIS A 4 2.74 12.48 17.38
C HIS A 4 3.16 13.92 17.07
N SER A 5 3.54 14.17 15.81
CA SER A 5 3.50 15.51 15.27
C SER A 5 2.05 15.80 14.91
N PRO A 6 1.46 16.94 15.32
CA PRO A 6 0.09 17.33 14.96
C PRO A 6 -0.06 17.72 13.47
N LEU A 7 0.92 17.34 12.64
CA LEU A 7 0.96 17.64 11.22
C LEU A 7 0.31 16.50 10.44
N SER A 8 -0.82 16.77 9.82
CA SER A 8 -1.37 15.89 8.78
C SER A 8 -0.58 16.15 7.50
N LEU A 9 0.00 15.08 6.94
CA LEU A 9 0.70 15.12 5.67
C LEU A 9 -0.11 14.36 4.63
N VAL A 10 -0.30 14.96 3.46
CA VAL A 10 -0.79 14.24 2.27
C VAL A 10 0.29 14.28 1.23
N LEU A 11 0.64 13.09 0.77
CA LEU A 11 1.57 12.87 -0.31
C LEU A 11 0.78 12.41 -1.53
N GLU A 12 1.04 13.02 -2.68
CA GLU A 12 0.42 12.61 -3.94
C GLU A 12 1.50 12.44 -4.99
N ALA A 13 1.49 11.30 -5.67
CA ALA A 13 2.42 10.96 -6.72
C ALA A 13 1.76 11.06 -8.09
N PHE A 14 2.36 11.82 -9.01
CA PHE A 14 1.92 11.88 -10.40
C PHE A 14 2.78 10.94 -11.24
N MET A 15 2.21 9.81 -11.69
CA MET A 15 2.91 8.76 -12.46
C MET A 15 3.64 9.21 -13.74
N LEU A 16 3.39 10.43 -14.24
CA LEU A 16 3.97 10.95 -15.49
C LEU A 16 4.99 12.08 -15.27
N SER A 17 5.34 12.36 -14.01
CA SER A 17 6.21 13.46 -13.60
C SER A 17 7.44 12.90 -12.87
N LEU A 18 8.62 13.45 -13.16
CA LEU A 18 9.85 13.16 -12.37
C LEU A 18 9.80 13.81 -10.97
N SER A 19 8.84 14.72 -10.76
CA SER A 19 8.62 15.43 -9.51
C SER A 19 7.42 14.85 -8.78
N GLN A 20 7.64 14.55 -7.50
CA GLN A 20 6.63 14.18 -6.52
C GLN A 20 6.36 15.37 -5.60
N ILE A 21 5.20 15.39 -4.93
CA ILE A 21 4.80 16.53 -4.10
C ILE A 21 4.34 16.14 -2.71
N ILE A 22 4.65 16.99 -1.75
CA ILE A 22 4.22 16.93 -0.36
C ILE A 22 3.38 18.17 -0.06
N PHE A 23 2.22 17.97 0.58
CA PHE A 23 1.45 19.03 1.22
C PHE A 23 1.38 18.81 2.72
N LYS A 24 1.47 19.91 3.48
CA LYS A 24 1.43 19.93 4.95
C LYS A 24 0.22 20.70 5.43
N SER A 25 -0.42 20.20 6.48
CA SER A 25 -1.47 20.93 7.18
C SER A 25 -1.44 20.60 8.67
N ASN A 26 -1.80 21.58 9.50
CA ASN A 26 -2.07 21.38 10.93
C ASN A 26 -3.58 21.20 11.21
N ASN A 27 -4.43 21.32 10.19
CA ASN A 27 -5.88 21.15 10.26
C ASN A 27 -6.41 20.61 8.93
N PRO A 28 -6.48 19.29 8.72
CA PRO A 28 -6.85 18.71 7.43
C PRO A 28 -8.28 19.08 6.98
N TYR A 29 -9.13 19.54 7.90
CA TYR A 29 -10.51 19.96 7.61
C TYR A 29 -10.62 21.39 7.07
N GLU A 30 -9.54 22.17 7.10
CA GLU A 30 -9.52 23.55 6.63
C GLU A 30 -8.64 23.68 5.37
N ALA A 31 -9.27 23.89 4.21
CA ALA A 31 -8.56 23.99 2.93
C ALA A 31 -7.45 25.05 2.92
N SER A 32 -7.63 26.18 3.62
CA SER A 32 -6.63 27.26 3.74
C SER A 32 -5.42 26.91 4.61
N SER A 33 -5.47 25.84 5.40
CA SER A 33 -4.36 25.41 6.25
C SER A 33 -3.30 24.59 5.51
N TRP A 34 -3.61 24.14 4.29
CA TRP A 34 -2.69 23.36 3.48
C TRP A 34 -1.60 24.25 2.88
N SER A 35 -0.35 23.79 2.95
CA SER A 35 0.79 24.46 2.37
C SER A 35 0.72 24.49 0.84
N ASN A 36 1.58 25.31 0.23
CA ASN A 36 1.96 25.07 -1.16
C ASN A 36 2.69 23.71 -1.28
N ALA A 37 2.72 23.16 -2.49
CA ALA A 37 3.42 21.90 -2.77
C ALA A 37 4.93 22.05 -2.54
N THR A 38 5.49 21.19 -1.71
CA THR A 38 6.94 20.95 -1.65
C THR A 38 7.28 19.86 -2.66
N HIS A 39 8.11 20.19 -3.65
CA HIS A 39 8.49 19.27 -4.71
C HIS A 39 9.78 18.54 -4.35
N PHE A 40 9.85 17.25 -4.66
CA PHE A 40 11.10 16.48 -4.61
C PHE A 40 11.23 15.57 -5.84
N GLU A 41 12.46 15.17 -6.14
CA GLU A 41 12.75 14.33 -7.31
C GLU A 41 12.71 12.84 -6.93
N PHE A 42 11.85 12.10 -7.62
CA PHE A 42 11.82 10.64 -7.55
C PHE A 42 11.17 10.08 -8.81
N VAL A 43 11.88 9.18 -9.47
CA VAL A 43 11.39 8.49 -10.67
C VAL A 43 10.70 7.21 -10.23
N GLY A 44 9.40 7.28 -9.98
CA GLY A 44 8.64 6.15 -9.47
C GLY A 44 7.25 6.57 -9.01
N TYR A 45 6.67 5.78 -8.12
CA TYR A 45 5.36 6.03 -7.53
C TYR A 45 5.29 5.44 -6.12
N ASP A 46 4.12 5.56 -5.49
CA ASP A 46 3.86 5.10 -4.12
C ASP A 46 4.93 5.59 -3.16
N THR A 47 5.20 6.89 -3.20
CA THR A 47 6.11 7.48 -2.23
C THR A 47 5.45 7.48 -0.86
N GLU A 48 6.26 7.41 0.20
CA GLU A 48 5.80 7.49 1.58
C GLU A 48 6.88 8.16 2.43
N PRO A 49 6.52 9.17 3.26
CA PRO A 49 7.43 9.73 4.22
C PRO A 49 7.41 8.94 5.52
N PHE A 50 8.59 8.70 6.06
CA PHE A 50 8.80 8.09 7.36
C PHE A 50 9.59 9.02 8.29
N TRP A 51 9.10 9.18 9.52
CA TRP A 51 9.77 9.95 10.57
C TRP A 51 10.41 8.98 11.57
N ASP A 52 11.74 9.02 11.65
CA ASP A 52 12.49 8.13 12.53
C ASP A 52 12.63 8.70 13.95
N LYS A 53 12.92 7.83 14.92
CA LYS A 53 13.08 8.16 16.34
C LYS A 53 14.23 9.12 16.64
N ASP A 54 15.18 9.26 15.73
CA ASP A 54 16.34 10.14 15.86
C ASP A 54 16.12 11.54 15.26
N GLY A 55 14.92 11.80 14.75
CA GLY A 55 14.53 13.08 14.15
C GLY A 55 14.84 13.19 12.66
N ARG A 56 15.45 12.18 12.04
CA ARG A 56 15.60 12.12 10.57
C ARG A 56 14.30 11.73 9.90
N THR A 57 14.15 12.20 8.67
CA THR A 57 13.02 11.87 7.81
C THR A 57 13.50 11.19 6.54
N TYR A 58 12.73 10.22 6.09
CA TYR A 58 13.02 9.42 4.91
C TYR A 58 11.84 9.48 3.94
N ILE A 59 12.10 9.34 2.65
CA ILE A 59 11.08 8.99 1.66
C ILE A 59 11.39 7.58 1.18
N ASN A 60 10.37 6.74 1.21
CA ASN A 60 10.34 5.44 0.58
C ASN A 60 9.58 5.54 -0.75
N GLY A 61 9.83 4.67 -1.71
CA GLY A 61 9.11 4.68 -2.98
C GLY A 61 9.32 3.42 -3.80
N ALA A 62 8.39 3.19 -4.72
CA ALA A 62 8.37 2.05 -5.62
C ALA A 62 8.68 2.45 -7.06
N HIS A 63 8.97 1.44 -7.88
CA HIS A 63 9.26 1.61 -9.29
C HIS A 63 8.31 0.78 -10.13
N ALA A 64 8.04 1.25 -11.35
CA ALA A 64 7.35 0.45 -12.34
C ALA A 64 8.09 -0.87 -12.52
N TRP A 65 7.37 -1.99 -12.55
CA TRP A 65 7.96 -3.34 -12.66
C TRP A 65 8.90 -3.53 -13.87
N LYS A 66 8.76 -2.70 -14.92
CA LYS A 66 9.64 -2.69 -16.10
C LYS A 66 11.00 -2.04 -15.84
N ILE A 67 11.09 -1.16 -14.85
CA ILE A 67 12.32 -0.50 -14.41
C ILE A 67 13.00 -1.43 -13.40
N GLY A 68 12.27 -1.84 -12.37
CA GLY A 68 12.84 -2.60 -11.27
C GLY A 68 11.85 -3.05 -10.20
N PRO A 69 11.87 -4.31 -9.77
CA PRO A 69 11.03 -4.79 -8.68
C PRO A 69 11.73 -4.53 -7.33
N TRP A 70 11.95 -3.26 -6.99
CA TRP A 70 12.60 -2.89 -5.74
C TRP A 70 11.96 -1.65 -5.12
N LEU A 71 12.03 -1.60 -3.79
CA LEU A 71 11.66 -0.46 -2.98
C LEU A 71 12.92 0.33 -2.65
N GLN A 72 12.86 1.65 -2.87
CA GLN A 72 13.97 2.55 -2.57
C GLN A 72 13.66 3.45 -1.39
N GLN A 73 14.72 3.94 -0.76
CA GLN A 73 14.66 4.93 0.30
C GLN A 73 15.77 5.95 0.13
N ALA A 74 15.48 7.20 0.45
CA ALA A 74 16.47 8.25 0.67
C ALA A 74 16.12 9.03 1.95
N GLU A 75 17.13 9.53 2.65
CA GLU A 75 16.91 10.59 3.65
C GLU A 75 16.42 11.84 2.92
N ALA A 76 15.46 12.56 3.49
CA ALA A 76 14.81 13.69 2.83
C ALA A 76 14.50 14.79 3.83
N ASN A 77 14.67 16.05 3.43
CA ASN A 77 14.12 17.19 4.13
C ASN A 77 12.70 17.45 3.60
N LEU A 78 11.69 17.10 4.39
CA LEU A 78 10.29 17.22 3.95
C LEU A 78 9.82 18.68 3.83
N ASP A 79 10.53 19.66 4.41
CA ASP A 79 10.20 21.08 4.28
C ASP A 79 10.70 21.66 2.95
N THR A 80 11.93 21.30 2.56
CA THR A 80 12.58 21.84 1.35
C THR A 80 12.40 20.96 0.12
N GLY A 81 12.12 19.67 0.28
CA GLY A 81 12.07 18.68 -0.79
C GLY A 81 13.44 18.17 -1.21
N GLU A 82 14.51 18.54 -0.50
CA GLU A 82 15.86 18.00 -0.75
C GLU A 82 15.88 16.51 -0.38
N VAL A 83 16.35 15.68 -1.31
CA VAL A 83 16.48 14.23 -1.14
C VAL A 83 17.95 13.81 -1.29
N GLY A 84 18.37 12.90 -0.44
CA GLY A 84 19.71 12.30 -0.48
C GLY A 84 19.83 11.20 -1.54
N GLU A 85 20.86 10.37 -1.41
CA GLU A 85 21.08 9.25 -2.31
C GLU A 85 20.04 8.13 -2.09
N TRP A 86 19.42 7.70 -3.18
CA TRP A 86 18.48 6.59 -3.20
C TRP A 86 19.20 5.25 -3.08
N ARG A 87 18.77 4.43 -2.13
CA ARG A 87 19.22 3.03 -1.97
C ARG A 87 18.04 2.07 -2.06
N THR A 88 18.26 0.90 -2.65
CA THR A 88 17.31 -0.20 -2.58
C THR A 88 17.33 -0.80 -1.17
N ILE A 89 16.16 -0.88 -0.52
CA ILE A 89 16.02 -1.41 0.84
C ILE A 89 15.43 -2.82 0.87
N TRP A 90 14.59 -3.17 -0.12
CA TRP A 90 13.97 -4.50 -0.22
C TRP A 90 13.47 -4.77 -1.65
N ASN A 91 13.54 -6.03 -2.08
CA ASN A 91 13.11 -6.46 -3.42
C ASN A 91 11.75 -7.20 -3.40
N GLY A 92 11.03 -7.12 -2.28
CA GLY A 92 9.84 -7.93 -2.03
C GLY A 92 10.17 -9.40 -1.77
N THR A 93 9.13 -10.23 -1.86
CA THR A 93 9.20 -11.68 -1.63
C THR A 93 9.56 -12.49 -2.89
N GLY A 94 9.76 -11.81 -4.02
CA GLY A 94 9.90 -12.42 -5.35
C GLY A 94 8.64 -12.34 -6.20
N GLY A 95 7.57 -11.71 -5.69
CA GLY A 95 6.41 -11.32 -6.48
C GLY A 95 6.75 -10.22 -7.49
N MET A 96 5.79 -9.94 -8.37
CA MET A 96 5.87 -8.86 -9.33
C MET A 96 5.45 -7.53 -8.70
N ALA A 97 6.15 -6.46 -9.12
CA ALA A 97 5.81 -5.09 -8.80
C ALA A 97 5.65 -4.83 -7.29
N PRO A 98 6.70 -5.05 -6.46
CA PRO A 98 6.67 -4.56 -5.09
C PRO A 98 6.41 -3.05 -5.08
N GLU A 99 5.33 -2.63 -4.42
CA GLU A 99 4.81 -1.27 -4.41
C GLU A 99 4.21 -0.91 -3.03
N GLY A 100 3.67 0.31 -2.86
CA GLY A 100 3.06 0.76 -1.60
C GLY A 100 3.92 0.56 -0.33
N PRO A 101 5.19 1.00 -0.29
CA PRO A 101 6.04 0.84 0.89
C PRO A 101 5.55 1.70 2.07
N HIS A 102 5.38 1.07 3.23
CA HIS A 102 5.13 1.76 4.51
C HIS A 102 6.08 1.24 5.59
N ILE A 103 6.74 2.16 6.32
CA ILE A 103 7.66 1.77 7.41
C ILE A 103 7.05 2.06 8.78
N TYR A 104 7.10 1.07 9.66
CA TYR A 104 6.67 1.19 11.06
C TYR A 104 7.82 0.85 12.01
N LEU A 105 8.00 1.66 13.06
CA LEU A 105 8.92 1.33 14.16
C LEU A 105 8.14 0.73 15.35
N LYS A 106 8.32 -0.57 15.59
CA LYS A 106 7.66 -1.32 16.67
C LYS A 106 8.64 -2.30 17.32
N ASP A 107 8.63 -2.37 18.65
CA ASP A 107 9.46 -3.30 19.44
C ASP A 107 10.96 -3.23 19.09
N GLY A 108 11.46 -2.04 18.76
CA GLY A 108 12.86 -1.81 18.37
C GLY A 108 13.21 -2.21 16.93
N LEU A 109 12.26 -2.69 16.14
CA LEU A 109 12.45 -3.11 14.74
C LEU A 109 11.67 -2.20 13.78
N TYR A 110 12.26 -1.99 12.61
CA TYR A 110 11.62 -1.36 11.46
C TYR A 110 10.91 -2.43 10.65
N TYR A 111 9.61 -2.30 10.45
CA TYR A 111 8.81 -3.16 9.61
C TYR A 111 8.49 -2.45 8.31
N LEU A 112 8.81 -3.06 7.19
CA LEU A 112 8.51 -2.57 5.85
C LEU A 112 7.36 -3.40 5.28
N LEU A 113 6.20 -2.79 5.18
CA LEU A 113 5.03 -3.34 4.50
C LEU A 113 5.05 -2.91 3.04
N ALA A 114 4.61 -3.80 2.16
CA ALA A 114 4.49 -3.54 0.73
C ALA A 114 3.31 -4.32 0.15
N ALA A 115 2.92 -3.94 -1.06
CA ALA A 115 2.06 -4.73 -1.91
C ALA A 115 2.87 -5.42 -3.01
N GLU A 116 2.44 -6.61 -3.42
CA GLU A 116 3.01 -7.36 -4.55
C GLU A 116 1.86 -8.02 -5.33
N GLY A 117 2.13 -8.49 -6.56
CA GLY A 117 1.24 -9.39 -7.30
C GLY A 117 1.96 -10.68 -7.71
N ASN A 118 1.27 -11.81 -7.87
CA ASN A 118 1.94 -13.10 -8.19
C ASN A 118 2.41 -13.27 -9.66
N GLY A 119 2.26 -12.24 -10.50
CA GLY A 119 2.79 -12.25 -11.86
C GLY A 119 2.07 -13.14 -12.87
N SER A 120 0.80 -13.50 -12.61
CA SER A 120 -0.01 -14.18 -13.62
C SER A 120 -0.07 -13.37 -14.93
N LYS A 121 -0.19 -14.12 -16.04
CA LYS A 121 -0.10 -13.58 -17.40
C LYS A 121 -1.22 -12.59 -17.75
N PHE A 122 -2.30 -12.58 -16.95
CA PHE A 122 -3.56 -11.93 -17.31
C PHE A 122 -3.86 -10.67 -16.51
N MET A 123 -3.40 -10.52 -15.26
CA MET A 123 -3.41 -9.25 -14.51
C MET A 123 -2.19 -9.16 -13.57
N ARG A 124 -1.47 -8.03 -13.60
CA ARG A 124 -0.22 -7.81 -12.84
C ARG A 124 -0.42 -6.74 -11.75
N GLY A 125 0.35 -6.80 -10.66
CA GLY A 125 0.29 -5.83 -9.55
C GLY A 125 -1.05 -5.91 -8.82
N THR A 126 -1.81 -4.81 -8.81
CA THR A 126 -3.13 -4.64 -8.17
C THR A 126 -4.28 -5.50 -8.76
N GLY A 127 -3.95 -6.58 -9.49
CA GLY A 127 -4.89 -7.51 -10.11
C GLY A 127 -5.42 -8.61 -9.16
N VAL A 128 -5.96 -9.70 -9.70
CA VAL A 128 -6.53 -10.81 -8.88
C VAL A 128 -5.50 -11.47 -7.96
N ASP A 129 -4.23 -11.31 -8.26
CA ASP A 129 -3.12 -11.89 -7.53
C ASP A 129 -2.47 -10.95 -6.52
N HIS A 130 -3.12 -9.82 -6.24
CA HIS A 130 -2.64 -8.81 -5.32
C HIS A 130 -2.54 -9.36 -3.89
N MET A 131 -1.49 -8.94 -3.20
CA MET A 131 -1.19 -9.38 -1.85
C MET A 131 -0.41 -8.31 -1.08
N VAL A 132 -0.47 -8.39 0.25
CA VAL A 132 0.33 -7.58 1.17
C VAL A 132 1.44 -8.45 1.73
N THR A 133 2.67 -7.97 1.65
CA THR A 133 3.86 -8.61 2.18
C THR A 133 4.53 -7.70 3.20
N ILE A 134 5.28 -8.29 4.13
CA ILE A 134 6.00 -7.53 5.15
C ILE A 134 7.38 -8.12 5.43
N ALA A 135 8.33 -7.27 5.73
CA ALA A 135 9.67 -7.62 6.17
C ALA A 135 10.08 -6.77 7.39
N ARG A 136 11.15 -7.13 8.10
CA ARG A 136 11.66 -6.31 9.22
C ARG A 136 13.18 -6.24 9.28
N SER A 137 13.69 -5.18 9.92
CA SER A 137 15.12 -4.98 10.14
C SER A 137 15.38 -4.25 11.46
N GLU A 138 16.58 -4.42 11.99
CA GLU A 138 17.08 -3.59 13.11
C GLU A 138 17.48 -2.18 12.64
N ASN A 139 17.65 -1.98 11.33
CA ASN A 139 18.06 -0.71 10.74
C ASN A 139 17.03 -0.24 9.71
N VAL A 140 16.68 1.05 9.72
CA VAL A 140 15.68 1.64 8.80
C VAL A 140 16.02 1.42 7.31
N GLY A 141 17.31 1.35 6.99
CA GLY A 141 17.83 1.09 5.64
C GLY A 141 18.03 -0.39 5.30
N GLY A 142 17.62 -1.31 6.18
CA GLY A 142 17.82 -2.74 6.01
C GLY A 142 19.20 -3.26 6.43
N PRO A 143 19.56 -4.51 6.05
CA PRO A 143 18.78 -5.40 5.21
C PRO A 143 17.49 -5.84 5.91
N TYR A 144 16.41 -5.98 5.13
CA TYR A 144 15.11 -6.45 5.60
C TYR A 144 14.98 -7.96 5.46
N GLU A 145 14.62 -8.64 6.55
CA GLU A 145 14.26 -10.07 6.58
C GLU A 145 12.76 -10.21 6.32
N SER A 146 12.38 -10.96 5.28
CA SER A 146 10.97 -11.21 4.95
C SER A 146 10.28 -12.04 6.01
N ASN A 147 9.02 -11.70 6.33
CA ASN A 147 8.18 -12.56 7.15
C ASN A 147 8.03 -13.95 6.50
N PRO A 148 8.41 -15.05 7.17
CA PRO A 148 8.28 -16.40 6.61
C PRO A 148 6.83 -16.81 6.34
N ALA A 149 5.85 -16.13 6.94
CA ALA A 149 4.43 -16.37 6.74
C ALA A 149 3.80 -15.47 5.65
N ASN A 150 4.59 -14.72 4.88
CA ASN A 150 4.06 -13.92 3.77
C ASN A 150 3.28 -14.78 2.76
N PRO A 151 2.23 -14.21 2.11
CA PRO A 151 1.68 -12.87 2.32
C PRO A 151 0.83 -12.77 3.61
N ILE A 152 0.83 -11.59 4.25
CA ILE A 152 0.03 -11.35 5.48
C ILE A 152 -1.43 -11.01 5.19
N LEU A 153 -1.76 -10.65 3.95
CA LEU A 153 -3.13 -10.47 3.46
C LEU A 153 -3.19 -10.74 1.96
N THR A 154 -4.13 -11.57 1.52
CA THR A 154 -4.48 -11.74 0.10
C THR A 154 -5.83 -12.46 -0.01
N ASN A 155 -6.54 -12.21 -1.11
CA ASN A 155 -7.66 -13.06 -1.55
C ASN A 155 -7.36 -13.79 -2.86
N ALA A 156 -6.12 -13.75 -3.35
CA ALA A 156 -5.68 -14.46 -4.53
C ALA A 156 -5.98 -15.96 -4.40
N ASN A 157 -6.37 -16.59 -5.51
CA ASN A 157 -6.75 -18.01 -5.57
C ASN A 157 -7.92 -18.40 -4.64
N THR A 158 -8.81 -17.46 -4.30
CA THR A 158 -10.04 -17.74 -3.54
C THR A 158 -11.30 -17.41 -4.34
N THR A 159 -12.46 -17.85 -3.85
CA THR A 159 -13.77 -17.44 -4.35
C THR A 159 -14.41 -16.32 -3.51
N SER A 160 -13.60 -15.62 -2.69
CA SER A 160 -14.08 -14.53 -1.84
C SER A 160 -14.71 -13.43 -2.67
N TYR A 161 -15.81 -12.84 -2.18
CA TYR A 161 -16.52 -11.77 -2.89
C TYR A 161 -15.65 -10.54 -3.16
N PHE A 162 -14.78 -10.20 -2.21
CA PHE A 162 -13.77 -9.16 -2.39
C PHE A 162 -12.53 -9.77 -3.02
N GLN A 163 -12.06 -9.20 -4.12
CA GLN A 163 -10.83 -9.61 -4.80
C GLN A 163 -9.85 -8.44 -4.88
N THR A 164 -8.69 -8.72 -5.48
CA THR A 164 -7.60 -7.75 -5.68
C THR A 164 -7.15 -7.09 -4.37
N VAL A 165 -7.27 -7.81 -3.25
CA VAL A 165 -7.00 -7.28 -1.91
C VAL A 165 -5.50 -7.07 -1.73
N GLY A 166 -5.10 -5.84 -1.45
CA GLY A 166 -3.69 -5.48 -1.22
C GLY A 166 -3.53 -3.98 -1.00
N HIS A 167 -2.31 -3.47 -1.15
CA HIS A 167 -1.95 -2.05 -0.95
C HIS A 167 -2.54 -1.51 0.37
N ALA A 168 -2.04 -2.11 1.45
CA ALA A 168 -2.57 -1.88 2.78
C ALA A 168 -1.77 -0.82 3.55
N ASP A 169 -2.40 -0.25 4.56
CA ASP A 169 -1.74 0.54 5.59
C ASP A 169 -2.25 0.10 6.97
N LEU A 170 -1.38 0.09 7.97
CA LEU A 170 -1.63 -0.38 9.34
C LEU A 170 -1.65 0.80 10.31
N PHE A 171 -2.61 0.79 11.22
CA PHE A 171 -2.74 1.79 12.26
C PHE A 171 -3.31 1.16 13.53
N HIS A 172 -3.24 1.86 14.65
CA HIS A 172 -3.92 1.45 15.87
C HIS A 172 -4.88 2.54 16.34
N ASP A 173 -5.97 2.14 16.99
CA ASP A 173 -6.88 3.06 17.65
C ASP A 173 -6.33 3.56 19.00
N ASP A 174 -7.08 4.44 19.67
CA ASP A 174 -6.74 4.99 20.99
C ASP A 174 -6.73 3.93 22.11
N SER A 175 -7.37 2.77 21.87
CA SER A 175 -7.34 1.63 22.78
C SER A 175 -6.16 0.69 22.50
N GLY A 176 -5.33 0.99 21.50
CA GLY A 176 -4.19 0.19 21.09
C GLY A 176 -4.55 -1.05 20.27
N ASN A 177 -5.79 -1.18 19.79
CA ASN A 177 -6.14 -2.26 18.87
C ASN A 177 -5.60 -1.95 17.48
N TRP A 178 -5.01 -2.95 16.84
CA TRP A 178 -4.46 -2.80 15.49
C TRP A 178 -5.53 -3.06 14.43
N TRP A 179 -5.48 -2.23 13.39
CA TRP A 179 -6.34 -2.23 12.24
C TRP A 179 -5.50 -2.12 10.98
N GLY A 180 -6.07 -2.54 9.86
CA GLY A 180 -5.51 -2.30 8.54
C GLY A 180 -6.57 -1.87 7.56
N VAL A 181 -6.27 -0.88 6.74
CA VAL A 181 -7.02 -0.59 5.53
C VAL A 181 -6.33 -1.25 4.34
N ALA A 182 -7.11 -1.62 3.33
CA ALA A 182 -6.59 -2.14 2.07
C ALA A 182 -7.54 -1.73 0.94
N LEU A 183 -7.06 -1.75 -0.30
CA LEU A 183 -7.95 -1.69 -1.45
C LEU A 183 -8.52 -3.08 -1.75
N SER A 184 -9.69 -3.14 -2.37
CA SER A 184 -10.29 -4.35 -2.91
C SER A 184 -11.19 -4.01 -4.09
N THR A 185 -11.66 -5.01 -4.82
CA THR A 185 -12.70 -4.85 -5.83
C THR A 185 -13.82 -5.84 -5.58
N ARG A 186 -15.04 -5.47 -5.97
CA ARG A 186 -16.19 -6.38 -6.04
C ARG A 186 -16.41 -6.76 -7.50
N SER A 187 -16.28 -8.06 -7.82
CA SER A 187 -16.50 -8.57 -9.16
C SER A 187 -17.72 -9.48 -9.26
N GLY A 188 -18.20 -9.65 -10.49
CA GLY A 188 -19.13 -10.73 -10.83
C GLY A 188 -18.42 -12.10 -10.75
N PRO A 189 -19.18 -13.21 -10.86
CA PRO A 189 -18.68 -14.57 -10.65
C PRO A 189 -17.52 -14.98 -11.58
N GLU A 190 -17.34 -14.27 -12.70
CA GLU A 190 -16.30 -14.53 -13.70
C GLU A 190 -15.00 -13.76 -13.44
N TRP A 191 -14.96 -12.83 -12.48
CA TRP A 191 -13.78 -12.04 -12.11
C TRP A 191 -13.19 -11.17 -13.24
N VAL A 192 -14.01 -10.86 -14.25
CA VAL A 192 -13.60 -10.09 -15.45
C VAL A 192 -13.92 -8.60 -15.31
N TYR A 193 -15.00 -8.24 -14.60
CA TYR A 193 -15.53 -6.88 -14.56
C TYR A 193 -15.56 -6.31 -13.15
N TYR A 194 -15.14 -5.06 -13.00
CA TYR A 194 -15.06 -4.34 -11.73
C TYR A 194 -15.71 -2.94 -11.88
N PRO A 195 -17.04 -2.87 -12.05
CA PRO A 195 -17.72 -1.63 -12.43
C PRO A 195 -17.58 -0.50 -11.40
N MET A 196 -17.30 -0.84 -10.14
CA MET A 196 -17.11 0.12 -9.04
C MET A 196 -15.65 0.58 -8.88
N GLY A 197 -14.72 0.03 -9.64
CA GLY A 197 -13.29 0.24 -9.42
C GLY A 197 -12.81 -0.36 -8.09
N ARG A 198 -11.70 0.18 -7.57
CA ARG A 198 -11.09 -0.22 -6.30
C ARG A 198 -11.74 0.55 -5.15
N GLU A 199 -12.07 -0.16 -4.08
CA GLU A 199 -12.78 0.34 -2.90
C GLU A 199 -11.95 0.06 -1.65
N THR A 200 -12.04 0.93 -0.65
CA THR A 200 -11.36 0.74 0.64
C THR A 200 -12.12 -0.25 1.52
N VAL A 201 -11.40 -1.19 2.11
CA VAL A 201 -11.90 -2.11 3.14
C VAL A 201 -11.07 -1.97 4.42
N LEU A 202 -11.68 -2.29 5.56
CA LEU A 202 -11.07 -2.28 6.89
C LEU A 202 -11.01 -3.71 7.44
N THR A 203 -9.91 -4.09 8.08
CA THR A 203 -9.74 -5.38 8.75
C THR A 203 -9.05 -5.26 10.10
N ALA A 204 -9.34 -6.20 10.99
CA ALA A 204 -8.66 -6.31 12.27
C ALA A 204 -7.28 -6.94 12.10
N VAL A 205 -6.31 -6.45 12.86
CA VAL A 205 -4.92 -6.91 12.83
C VAL A 205 -4.49 -7.33 14.23
N THR A 206 -3.82 -8.48 14.34
CA THR A 206 -3.15 -8.88 15.57
C THR A 206 -1.66 -8.62 15.42
N TRP A 207 -1.09 -7.77 16.28
CA TRP A 207 0.34 -7.47 16.28
C TRP A 207 0.90 -7.41 17.69
N ARG A 208 1.10 -8.58 18.28
CA ARG A 208 1.63 -8.72 19.65
C ARG A 208 3.11 -8.33 19.70
N GLU A 209 3.60 -8.09 20.91
CA GLU A 209 5.02 -7.79 21.16
C GLU A 209 5.91 -8.94 20.67
N GLY A 210 6.93 -8.62 19.88
CA GLY A 210 7.88 -9.61 19.35
C GLY A 210 7.35 -10.50 18.21
N GLU A 211 6.08 -10.39 17.86
CA GLU A 211 5.44 -11.15 16.78
C GLU A 211 5.34 -10.36 15.47
N TRP A 212 5.09 -11.08 14.37
CA TRP A 212 4.70 -10.49 13.09
C TRP A 212 3.22 -10.07 13.11
N PRO A 213 2.82 -9.01 12.37
CA PRO A 213 1.42 -8.68 12.23
C PRO A 213 0.69 -9.75 11.42
N GLN A 214 -0.55 -10.04 11.82
CA GLN A 214 -1.46 -10.93 11.12
C GLN A 214 -2.76 -10.19 10.83
N MET A 215 -3.10 -10.05 9.55
CA MET A 215 -4.34 -9.39 9.14
C MET A 215 -5.45 -10.42 8.98
N SER A 216 -6.66 -10.09 9.42
CA SER A 216 -7.81 -10.96 9.17
C SER A 216 -8.18 -10.91 7.68
N GLY A 217 -8.48 -12.06 7.09
CA GLY A 217 -8.88 -12.14 5.68
C GLY A 217 -10.14 -11.31 5.40
N ILE A 218 -10.13 -10.56 4.29
CA ILE A 218 -11.28 -9.77 3.87
C ILE A 218 -12.33 -10.69 3.24
N GLN A 219 -13.50 -10.79 3.88
CA GLN A 219 -14.60 -11.62 3.41
C GLN A 219 -15.87 -10.81 3.27
N GLY A 220 -16.75 -11.24 2.37
CA GLY A 220 -18.05 -10.62 2.16
C GLY A 220 -19.06 -11.62 1.64
N LYS A 221 -20.34 -11.37 1.93
CA LYS A 221 -21.46 -12.11 1.36
C LYS A 221 -22.26 -11.17 0.48
N MET A 222 -22.32 -11.47 -0.81
CA MET A 222 -23.26 -10.82 -1.71
C MET A 222 -24.59 -11.58 -1.68
N SER A 223 -25.69 -10.86 -1.50
CA SER A 223 -27.04 -11.37 -1.69
C SER A 223 -27.82 -10.39 -2.55
N GLY A 224 -28.59 -10.88 -3.51
CA GLY A 224 -29.35 -10.04 -4.42
C GLY A 224 -30.13 -10.87 -5.44
N TRP A 225 -30.77 -10.17 -6.37
CA TRP A 225 -31.47 -10.81 -7.48
C TRP A 225 -30.46 -11.49 -8.41
N PRO A 226 -30.81 -12.66 -8.99
CA PRO A 226 -29.96 -13.28 -9.99
C PRO A 226 -29.76 -12.32 -11.16
N MET A 227 -28.62 -12.43 -11.84
CA MET A 227 -28.42 -11.76 -13.12
C MET A 227 -29.61 -12.10 -14.04
N PRO A 228 -30.16 -11.12 -14.78
CA PRO A 228 -31.12 -11.42 -15.83
C PRO A 228 -30.51 -12.49 -16.76
N PRO A 229 -31.33 -13.42 -17.28
CA PRO A 229 -30.83 -14.38 -18.27
C PRO A 229 -30.20 -13.62 -19.45
N ALA A 230 -29.10 -14.14 -19.97
CA ALA A 230 -28.48 -13.58 -21.16
C ALA A 230 -29.50 -13.56 -22.30
N ASN A 231 -29.79 -12.37 -22.83
CA ASN A 231 -30.59 -12.23 -24.03
C ASN A 231 -29.65 -12.10 -25.23
N LEU A 232 -29.58 -13.14 -26.04
CA LEU A 232 -28.83 -13.14 -27.30
C LEU A 232 -29.72 -12.75 -28.51
N ASP A 233 -31.03 -12.59 -28.30
CA ASP A 233 -32.00 -12.12 -29.29
C ASP A 233 -32.07 -10.58 -29.27
N VAL A 234 -30.96 -9.93 -29.62
CA VAL A 234 -30.91 -8.48 -29.84
C VAL A 234 -30.96 -8.24 -31.35
N GLU A 235 -31.97 -7.53 -31.84
CA GLU A 235 -32.03 -7.16 -33.26
C GLU A 235 -30.87 -6.20 -33.61
N GLY A 236 -29.91 -6.70 -34.40
CA GLY A 236 -28.75 -5.94 -34.89
C GLY A 236 -27.76 -6.86 -35.61
N PRO A 237 -26.85 -6.33 -36.44
CA PRO A 237 -25.89 -7.14 -37.20
C PRO A 237 -24.73 -7.71 -36.36
N GLY A 238 -24.77 -7.59 -35.02
CA GLY A 238 -23.67 -7.91 -34.10
C GLY A 238 -23.12 -6.67 -33.41
#